data_AF-A0AAJ4ZB55-F1
#
_entry.id   AF-A0AAJ4ZB55-F1
#
_cell.length_a   1.000
_cell.length_b   1.000
_cell.length_c   1.000
_cell.angle_alpha   90.00
_cell.angle_beta   90.00
_cell.angle_gamma   90.00
#
_symmetry.space_group_name_H-M   'P 1'
#
loop_
_entity.id
_entity.type
_entity.pdbx_description
1 polymer ?
#
loop_
_entity_poly.entity_id
_entity_poly.type
_entity_poly.pdbx_seq_one_letter_code
_entity_poly.pdbx_strand_id
1 'polypeptide(L)'
;MVFSGFSGLGYEDPSKLKEEIKEEIGRAVELYGPARLCVAAGATREGIGIAYEVAKSNWPDIVTIGVVSAQARRWGGESEYCDHVIYVDDPGETWEVLDEKGKSYMAYLARNNESNSSTGEFLAFGGGNVTLKELLEVSVSNPKWKVFGDFFPDPDKAAERGGKSTDEVLNPVRAKLLEDISKSKEAPRHEVVILPPPRVKTIFSLASCFNACSPHHASVAPFVGATDNPRHDLCWTGHRI
;
A
#
# COMPACT_ATOMS: atom_id res chain seq x y z
N MET A 1 -0.07 -0.83 1.62
CA MET A 1 -0.50 -0.94 0.22
C MET A 1 0.40 -0.06 -0.62
N VAL A 2 1.08 -0.64 -1.60
CA VAL A 2 1.99 0.07 -2.51
C VAL A 2 1.29 0.26 -3.84
N PHE A 3 1.18 1.50 -4.29
CA PHE A 3 0.63 1.91 -5.57
C PHE A 3 1.78 2.33 -6.49
N SER A 4 1.91 1.66 -7.62
CA SER A 4 2.91 1.99 -8.64
C SER A 4 2.24 2.14 -10.00
N GLY A 5 2.77 3.01 -10.85
CA GLY A 5 2.16 3.36 -12.12
C GLY A 5 2.76 4.60 -12.76
N PHE A 6 2.01 5.26 -13.64
CA PHE A 6 2.46 6.49 -14.29
C PHE A 6 2.55 7.63 -13.29
N SER A 7 3.74 8.24 -13.17
CA SER A 7 3.92 9.47 -12.40
C SER A 7 3.87 10.68 -13.34
N GLY A 8 5.01 11.09 -13.92
CA GLY A 8 5.08 12.29 -14.78
C GLY A 8 4.26 12.23 -16.08
N LEU A 9 3.87 11.03 -16.55
CA LEU A 9 2.99 10.89 -17.71
C LEU A 9 1.50 11.09 -17.39
N GLY A 10 1.10 11.15 -16.12
CA GLY A 10 -0.31 11.21 -15.76
C GLY A 10 -1.12 10.01 -16.27
N TYR A 11 -2.44 10.17 -16.30
CA TYR A 11 -3.38 9.16 -16.75
C TYR A 11 -4.43 9.79 -17.66
N GLU A 12 -4.89 9.04 -18.66
CA GLU A 12 -5.95 9.46 -19.59
C GLU A 12 -7.27 9.76 -18.87
N ASP A 13 -7.62 8.93 -17.88
CA ASP A 13 -8.83 9.10 -17.07
C ASP A 13 -8.48 9.11 -15.57
N PRO A 14 -8.12 10.28 -15.00
CA PRO A 14 -7.83 10.41 -13.58
C PRO A 14 -9.04 10.14 -12.69
N SER A 15 -10.27 10.32 -13.17
CA SER A 15 -11.49 10.10 -12.39
C SER A 15 -11.71 8.61 -12.16
N LYS A 16 -11.63 7.80 -13.23
CA LYS A 16 -11.66 6.34 -13.13
C LYS A 16 -10.54 5.80 -12.25
N LEU A 17 -9.34 6.38 -12.34
CA LEU A 17 -8.23 6.00 -11.46
C LEU A 17 -8.56 6.28 -9.99
N LYS A 18 -9.12 7.46 -9.68
CA LYS A 18 -9.54 7.82 -8.31
C LYS A 18 -10.57 6.84 -7.76
N GLU A 19 -11.55 6.45 -8.57
CA GLU A 19 -12.59 5.49 -8.19
C GLU A 19 -12.00 4.12 -7.89
N GLU A 20 -11.19 3.55 -8.79
CA GLU A 20 -10.58 2.22 -8.59
C GLU A 20 -9.62 2.20 -7.38
N ILE A 21 -8.81 3.24 -7.20
CA ILE A 21 -7.95 3.37 -6.01
C ILE A 21 -8.80 3.45 -4.74
N LYS A 22 -9.89 4.22 -4.76
CA LYS A 22 -10.80 4.34 -3.61
C LYS A 22 -11.41 2.99 -3.25
N GLU A 23 -11.83 2.21 -4.24
CA GLU A 23 -12.37 0.86 -4.01
C GLU A 23 -11.33 -0.07 -3.38
N GLU A 24 -10.10 -0.10 -3.89
CA GLU A 24 -9.05 -0.95 -3.33
C GLU A 24 -8.64 -0.55 -1.91
N ILE A 25 -8.50 0.75 -1.64
CA ILE A 25 -8.23 1.24 -0.28
C ILE A 25 -9.42 0.92 0.63
N GLY A 26 -10.66 1.14 0.16
CA GLY A 26 -11.88 0.86 0.91
C GLY A 26 -11.98 -0.60 1.35
N ARG A 27 -11.70 -1.54 0.43
CA ARG A 27 -11.61 -2.97 0.74
C ARG A 27 -10.60 -3.25 1.84
N ALA A 28 -9.41 -2.66 1.77
CA ALA A 28 -8.40 -2.84 2.80
C ALA A 28 -8.84 -2.22 4.14
N VAL A 29 -9.52 -1.06 4.11
CA VAL A 29 -10.04 -0.39 5.30
C VAL A 29 -11.08 -1.25 6.00
N GLU A 30 -11.97 -1.93 5.27
CA GLU A 30 -12.95 -2.85 5.86
C GLU A 30 -12.28 -4.03 6.59
N LEU A 31 -11.17 -4.54 6.04
CA LEU A 31 -10.46 -5.69 6.60
C LEU A 31 -9.56 -5.33 7.78
N TYR A 32 -8.86 -4.20 7.70
CA TYR A 32 -7.78 -3.86 8.63
C TYR A 32 -8.08 -2.61 9.46
N GLY A 33 -9.03 -1.76 9.06
CA GLY A 33 -9.26 -0.45 9.66
C GLY A 33 -8.22 0.59 9.24
N PRO A 34 -8.59 1.88 9.15
CA PRO A 34 -7.77 2.90 8.51
C PRO A 34 -6.47 3.19 9.27
N ALA A 35 -6.51 3.19 10.61
CA ALA A 35 -5.35 3.45 11.46
C ALA A 35 -4.27 2.35 11.43
N ARG A 36 -4.54 1.20 10.79
CA ARG A 36 -3.58 0.11 10.60
C ARG A 36 -3.14 -0.03 9.15
N LEU A 37 -3.49 0.94 8.30
CA LEU A 37 -3.10 0.96 6.90
C LEU A 37 -2.07 2.04 6.64
N CYS A 38 -1.14 1.67 5.77
CA CYS A 38 -0.19 2.59 5.16
C CYS A 38 -0.39 2.54 3.65
N VAL A 39 -0.51 3.70 3.01
CA VAL A 39 -0.54 3.85 1.55
C VAL A 39 0.80 4.41 1.10
N ALA A 40 1.42 3.79 0.10
CA ALA A 40 2.71 4.21 -0.42
C ALA A 40 2.73 4.32 -1.95
N ALA A 41 3.41 5.34 -2.47
CA ALA A 41 3.62 5.57 -3.90
C ALA A 41 4.93 6.36 -4.14
N GLY A 42 5.20 6.75 -5.38
CA GLY A 42 6.17 7.81 -5.65
C GLY A 42 5.65 9.13 -5.09
N ALA A 43 6.39 9.80 -4.20
CA ALA A 43 5.94 10.91 -3.34
C ALA A 43 5.29 12.14 -4.05
N THR A 44 5.26 12.16 -5.38
CA THR A 44 4.70 13.23 -6.19
C THR A 44 3.19 13.33 -6.07
N ARG A 45 2.62 14.52 -6.31
CA ARG A 45 1.17 14.75 -6.37
C ARG A 45 0.52 14.22 -7.65
N GLU A 46 1.25 14.22 -8.76
CA GLU A 46 0.72 13.84 -10.07
C GLU A 46 0.75 12.33 -10.31
N GLY A 47 -0.04 11.90 -11.29
CA GLY A 47 -0.11 10.51 -11.72
C GLY A 47 -0.60 9.61 -10.58
N ILE A 48 0.14 8.53 -10.29
CA ILE A 48 -0.21 7.54 -9.26
C ILE A 48 -0.22 8.15 -7.85
N GLY A 49 0.41 9.32 -7.67
CA GLY A 49 0.38 10.13 -6.46
C GLY A 49 -1.03 10.54 -6.00
N ILE A 50 -2.02 10.49 -6.90
CA ILE A 50 -3.45 10.65 -6.58
C ILE A 50 -3.89 9.70 -5.45
N ALA A 51 -3.23 8.56 -5.26
CA ALA A 51 -3.52 7.63 -4.17
C ALA A 51 -3.47 8.29 -2.78
N TYR A 52 -2.60 9.28 -2.58
CA TYR A 52 -2.50 10.01 -1.32
C TYR A 52 -3.74 10.87 -1.06
N GLU A 53 -4.16 11.65 -2.06
CA GLU A 53 -5.37 12.49 -1.97
C GLU A 53 -6.59 11.61 -1.69
N VAL A 54 -6.74 10.51 -2.43
CA VAL A 54 -7.85 9.57 -2.23
C VAL A 54 -7.84 8.98 -0.82
N ALA A 55 -6.69 8.51 -0.35
CA ALA A 55 -6.54 7.96 1.00
C ALA A 55 -6.93 8.98 2.06
N LYS A 56 -6.31 10.16 2.06
CA LYS A 56 -6.52 11.18 3.09
C LYS A 56 -7.90 11.81 3.06
N SER A 57 -8.48 12.00 1.87
CA SER A 57 -9.81 12.61 1.74
C SER A 57 -10.95 11.71 2.22
N ASN A 58 -10.78 10.38 2.14
CA ASN A 58 -11.81 9.43 2.55
C ASN A 58 -11.52 8.81 3.93
N TRP A 59 -10.24 8.66 4.30
CA TRP A 59 -9.80 8.07 5.56
C TRP A 59 -8.57 8.81 6.13
N PRO A 60 -8.78 9.91 6.87
CA PRO A 60 -7.70 10.76 7.37
C PRO A 60 -6.65 10.04 8.23
N ASP A 61 -7.05 8.96 8.92
CA ASP A 61 -6.19 8.18 9.81
C ASP A 61 -5.22 7.23 9.07
N ILE A 62 -5.34 7.07 7.75
CA ILE A 62 -4.37 6.31 6.96
C ILE A 62 -3.06 7.07 6.90
N VAL A 63 -1.95 6.40 7.26
CA VAL A 63 -0.61 6.95 7.10
C VAL A 63 -0.18 6.85 5.64
N THR A 64 0.46 7.89 5.11
CA THR A 64 0.96 7.92 3.73
C THR A 64 2.48 8.07 3.69
N ILE A 65 3.16 7.20 2.92
CA ILE A 65 4.62 7.21 2.77
C ILE A 65 4.98 7.31 1.30
N GLY A 66 5.74 8.33 0.93
CA GLY A 66 6.33 8.48 -0.39
C GLY A 66 7.79 8.08 -0.39
N VAL A 67 8.17 7.21 -1.34
CA VAL A 67 9.57 6.92 -1.61
C VAL A 67 9.89 7.43 -3.00
N VAL A 68 10.90 8.31 -3.12
CA VAL A 68 11.20 8.98 -4.37
C VAL A 68 12.70 9.21 -4.53
N SER A 69 13.17 9.24 -5.78
CA SER A 69 14.54 9.63 -6.10
C SER A 69 14.82 11.06 -5.59
N ALA A 70 16.00 11.26 -4.99
CA ALA A 70 16.43 12.54 -4.43
C ALA A 70 16.43 13.67 -5.47
N GLN A 71 16.54 13.34 -6.75
CA GLN A 71 16.45 14.32 -7.83
C GLN A 71 15.07 14.99 -7.94
N ALA A 72 14.00 14.38 -7.42
CA ALA A 72 12.67 14.98 -7.37
C ALA A 72 12.65 16.30 -6.61
N ARG A 73 13.58 16.51 -5.66
CA ARG A 73 13.75 17.78 -4.93
C ARG A 73 13.99 18.97 -5.85
N ARG A 74 14.57 18.76 -7.03
CA ARG A 74 14.84 19.82 -8.01
C ARG A 74 13.55 20.34 -8.65
N TRP A 75 12.53 19.49 -8.73
CA TRP A 75 11.27 19.77 -9.40
C TRP A 75 10.16 20.14 -8.42
N GLY A 76 10.31 19.74 -7.15
CA GLY A 76 9.26 19.82 -6.14
C GLY A 76 8.05 18.99 -6.55
N GLY A 77 6.88 19.36 -6.02
CA GLY A 77 5.62 18.71 -6.38
C GLY A 77 5.34 17.44 -5.58
N GLU A 78 5.95 17.31 -4.40
CA GLU A 78 5.50 16.35 -3.39
C GLU A 78 4.01 16.58 -3.08
N SER A 79 3.29 15.48 -2.86
CA SER A 79 1.89 15.57 -2.47
C SER A 79 1.76 16.13 -1.05
N GLU A 80 0.90 17.13 -0.87
CA GLU A 80 0.52 17.64 0.45
C GLU A 80 -0.19 16.58 1.31
N TYR A 81 -0.72 15.53 0.68
CA TYR A 81 -1.35 14.39 1.33
C TYR A 81 -0.37 13.27 1.70
N CYS A 82 0.94 13.47 1.50
CA CYS A 82 1.99 12.54 1.87
C CYS A 82 2.58 12.92 3.25
N ASP A 83 2.37 12.09 4.27
CA ASP A 83 2.83 12.38 5.65
C ASP A 83 4.35 12.30 5.76
N HIS A 84 4.94 11.32 5.07
CA HIS A 84 6.36 11.01 5.18
C HIS A 84 6.98 10.82 3.79
N VAL A 85 7.98 11.64 3.47
CA VAL A 85 8.73 11.53 2.21
C VAL A 85 10.14 11.03 2.49
N ILE A 86 10.50 9.92 1.85
CA ILE A 86 11.83 9.31 1.88
C ILE A 86 12.49 9.58 0.53
N TYR A 87 13.60 10.30 0.57
CA TYR A 87 14.42 10.54 -0.61
C TYR A 87 15.55 9.53 -0.69
N VAL A 88 15.70 8.90 -1.85
CA VAL A 88 16.72 7.89 -2.11
C VAL A 88 17.70 8.45 -3.15
N ASP A 89 19.00 8.36 -2.86
CA ASP A 89 20.01 8.80 -3.82
C ASP A 89 19.99 7.94 -5.09
N ASP A 90 19.97 8.61 -6.24
CA ASP A 90 19.90 7.99 -7.57
C ASP A 90 20.90 8.70 -8.48
N PRO A 91 22.20 8.37 -8.37
CA PRO A 91 23.25 9.05 -9.13
C PRO A 91 23.17 8.80 -10.63
N GLY A 92 22.42 7.78 -11.07
CA GLY A 92 22.18 7.48 -12.48
C GLY A 92 21.01 8.25 -13.09
N GLU A 93 20.32 9.07 -12.29
CA GLU A 93 19.12 9.82 -12.68
C GLU A 93 18.03 8.96 -13.34
N THR A 94 17.89 7.70 -12.90
CA THR A 94 17.00 6.70 -13.51
C THR A 94 15.55 6.80 -13.04
N TRP A 95 15.30 7.59 -11.98
CA TRP A 95 14.07 7.65 -11.19
C TRP A 95 13.78 6.40 -10.35
N GLU A 96 14.71 5.45 -10.30
CA GLU A 96 14.58 4.25 -9.49
C GLU A 96 14.97 4.53 -8.03
N VAL A 97 14.31 3.85 -7.09
CA VAL A 97 14.58 3.98 -5.66
C VAL A 97 15.15 2.67 -5.13
N LEU A 98 16.45 2.47 -5.37
CA LEU A 98 17.14 1.21 -5.10
C LEU A 98 18.02 1.29 -3.85
N ASP A 99 18.16 0.16 -3.16
CA ASP A 99 19.18 -0.03 -2.13
C ASP A 99 20.57 -0.32 -2.74
N GLU A 100 21.60 -0.43 -1.89
CA GLU A 100 22.98 -0.73 -2.29
C GLU A 100 23.13 -2.07 -3.04
N LYS A 101 22.15 -2.97 -2.94
CA LYS A 101 22.11 -4.28 -3.62
C LYS A 101 21.26 -4.24 -4.89
N GLY A 102 20.77 -3.08 -5.31
CA GLY A 102 19.92 -2.89 -6.48
C GLY A 102 18.49 -3.38 -6.29
N LYS A 103 17.98 -3.46 -5.05
CA LYS A 103 16.62 -3.87 -4.73
C LYS A 103 15.73 -2.65 -4.53
N SER A 104 14.52 -2.64 -5.08
CA SER A 104 13.62 -1.49 -4.95
C SER A 104 13.09 -1.36 -3.51
N TYR A 105 13.17 -0.14 -2.96
CA TYR A 105 12.54 0.23 -1.71
C TYR A 105 11.01 0.18 -1.81
N MET A 106 10.41 0.49 -2.97
CA MET A 106 8.97 0.33 -3.19
C MET A 106 8.57 -1.13 -3.15
N ALA A 107 9.36 -2.01 -3.80
CA ALA A 107 9.14 -3.45 -3.73
C ALA A 107 9.32 -3.96 -2.29
N TYR A 108 10.30 -3.43 -1.53
CA TYR A 108 10.51 -3.77 -0.13
C TYR A 108 9.29 -3.45 0.75
N LEU A 109 8.61 -2.32 0.53
CA LEU A 109 7.37 -1.97 1.26
C LEU A 109 6.23 -2.96 1.03
N ALA A 110 6.21 -3.64 -0.12
CA ALA A 110 5.23 -4.66 -0.42
C ALA A 110 5.67 -6.08 -0.04
N ARG A 111 6.91 -6.31 0.42
CA ARG A 111 7.37 -7.67 0.76
C ARG A 111 6.92 -8.11 2.15
N ASN A 112 6.73 -9.43 2.27
CA ASN A 112 6.67 -10.10 3.55
C ASN A 112 8.11 -10.19 4.09
N ASN A 113 8.42 -9.46 5.15
CA ASN A 113 9.72 -9.54 5.81
C ASN A 113 9.56 -9.39 7.33
N GLU A 114 10.65 -9.51 8.09
CA GLU A 114 10.59 -9.44 9.56
C GLU A 114 10.02 -8.10 10.09
N SER A 115 10.16 -7.03 9.31
CA SER A 115 9.69 -5.68 9.64
C SER A 115 8.30 -5.35 9.09
N ASN A 116 7.85 -6.05 8.04
CA ASN A 116 6.55 -5.86 7.38
C ASN A 116 5.79 -7.19 7.31
N SER A 117 4.69 -7.28 8.06
CA SER A 117 3.83 -8.46 8.09
C SER A 117 3.30 -8.87 6.72
N SER A 118 2.79 -10.10 6.63
CA SER A 118 2.28 -10.78 5.43
C SER A 118 1.03 -10.14 4.75
N THR A 119 0.84 -8.85 4.92
CA THR A 119 -0.30 -8.03 4.46
C THR A 119 0.09 -6.94 3.48
N GLY A 120 1.39 -6.77 3.18
CA GLY A 120 1.82 -5.90 2.09
C GLY A 120 1.19 -6.33 0.77
N GLU A 121 0.68 -5.36 0.01
CA GLU A 121 0.10 -5.58 -1.32
C GLU A 121 0.74 -4.59 -2.31
N PHE A 122 1.00 -5.04 -3.53
CA PHE A 122 1.53 -4.22 -4.62
C PHE A 122 0.51 -4.11 -5.75
N LEU A 123 0.06 -2.89 -6.04
CA LEU A 123 -0.97 -2.60 -7.03
C LEU A 123 -0.36 -1.76 -8.15
N ALA A 124 -0.29 -2.33 -9.35
CA ALA A 124 0.28 -1.69 -10.53
C ALA A 124 -0.83 -1.17 -11.47
N PHE A 125 -0.96 0.15 -11.59
CA PHE A 125 -1.96 0.81 -12.45
C PHE A 125 -1.29 1.25 -13.75
N GLY A 126 -1.07 0.29 -14.66
CA GLY A 126 -0.14 0.46 -15.78
C GLY A 126 1.27 0.76 -15.26
N GLY A 127 1.98 1.65 -15.93
CA GLY A 127 3.30 2.12 -15.50
C GLY A 127 4.41 1.82 -16.50
N GLY A 128 5.50 2.57 -16.38
CA GLY A 128 6.70 2.41 -17.19
C GLY A 128 7.63 1.29 -16.69
N ASN A 129 8.87 1.29 -17.19
CA ASN A 129 9.86 0.26 -16.86
C ASN A 129 10.16 0.14 -15.36
N VAL A 130 10.12 1.25 -14.61
CA VAL A 130 10.33 1.23 -13.15
C VAL A 130 9.25 0.38 -12.47
N THR A 131 7.97 0.67 -12.74
CA THR A 131 6.84 -0.11 -12.20
C THR A 131 6.93 -1.58 -12.60
N LEU A 132 7.29 -1.89 -13.85
CA LEU A 132 7.45 -3.28 -14.28
C LEU A 132 8.56 -3.99 -13.50
N LYS A 133 9.73 -3.37 -13.32
CA LYS A 133 10.83 -3.97 -12.55
C LYS A 133 10.41 -4.24 -11.11
N GLU A 134 9.75 -3.29 -10.46
CA GLU A 134 9.24 -3.44 -9.10
C GLU A 134 8.22 -4.57 -8.99
N LEU A 135 7.27 -4.63 -9.93
CA LEU A 135 6.27 -5.69 -10.00
C LEU A 135 6.91 -7.07 -10.15
N LEU A 136 7.89 -7.22 -11.04
CA LEU A 136 8.63 -8.48 -11.22
C LEU A 136 9.42 -8.85 -9.97
N GLU A 137 9.96 -7.86 -9.25
CA GLU A 137 10.69 -8.11 -8.01
C GLU A 137 9.76 -8.55 -6.87
N VAL A 138 8.56 -7.95 -6.78
CA VAL A 138 7.54 -8.34 -5.80
C VAL A 138 6.96 -9.70 -6.12
N SER A 139 6.66 -10.01 -7.39
CA SER A 139 5.95 -11.24 -7.78
C SER A 139 6.68 -12.53 -7.40
N VAL A 140 8.01 -12.47 -7.26
CA VAL A 140 8.84 -13.59 -6.81
C VAL A 140 8.73 -13.85 -5.30
N SER A 141 8.39 -12.83 -4.50
CA SER A 141 8.53 -12.85 -3.03
C SER A 141 7.24 -12.60 -2.26
N ASN A 142 6.19 -12.08 -2.91
CA ASN A 142 4.88 -11.88 -2.32
C ASN A 142 3.80 -12.27 -3.35
N PRO A 143 2.84 -13.15 -3.02
CA PRO A 143 1.73 -13.47 -3.92
C PRO A 143 0.66 -12.36 -4.02
N LYS A 144 0.69 -11.35 -3.14
CA LYS A 144 -0.30 -10.27 -3.09
C LYS A 144 0.08 -9.09 -3.98
N TRP A 145 0.06 -9.32 -5.28
CA TRP A 145 0.16 -8.25 -6.28
C TRP A 145 -1.02 -8.30 -7.24
N LYS A 146 -1.40 -7.14 -7.76
CA LYS A 146 -2.48 -7.00 -8.75
C LYS A 146 -2.05 -6.01 -9.82
N VAL A 147 -2.40 -6.30 -11.06
CA VAL A 147 -2.16 -5.44 -12.21
C VAL A 147 -3.49 -4.94 -12.76
N PHE A 148 -3.61 -3.63 -12.90
CA PHE A 148 -4.69 -2.94 -13.58
C PHE A 148 -4.16 -2.44 -14.92
N GLY A 149 -4.15 -3.34 -15.91
CA GLY A 149 -3.53 -3.08 -17.21
C GLY A 149 -4.31 -2.16 -18.13
N ASP A 150 -5.57 -1.83 -17.80
CA ASP A 150 -6.47 -1.01 -18.62
C ASP A 150 -6.41 0.50 -18.28
N PHE A 151 -5.34 0.92 -17.60
CA PHE A 151 -5.02 2.32 -17.37
C PHE A 151 -3.89 2.76 -18.31
N PHE A 152 -4.11 3.87 -19.01
CA PHE A 152 -3.21 4.42 -20.01
C PHE A 152 -2.68 5.79 -19.58
N PRO A 153 -1.48 6.19 -20.02
CA PRO A 153 -0.95 7.51 -19.73
C PRO A 153 -1.79 8.59 -20.40
N ASP A 154 -1.68 9.83 -19.91
CA ASP A 154 -2.29 10.98 -20.59
C ASP A 154 -1.73 11.07 -22.04
N PRO A 155 -2.60 11.13 -23.06
CA PRO A 155 -2.17 11.06 -24.45
C PRO A 155 -1.35 12.27 -24.89
N ASP A 156 -1.62 13.45 -24.34
CA ASP A 156 -0.90 14.68 -24.66
C ASP A 156 0.50 14.64 -24.03
N LYS A 157 0.59 14.28 -22.74
CA LYS A 157 1.89 14.09 -22.06
C LYS A 157 2.72 12.97 -22.68
N ALA A 158 2.07 11.89 -23.13
CA ALA A 158 2.74 10.80 -23.84
C ALA A 158 3.28 11.26 -25.20
N ALA A 159 2.54 12.08 -25.95
CA ALA A 159 2.97 12.63 -27.21
C ALA A 159 4.17 13.59 -27.05
N GLU A 160 4.14 14.46 -26.04
CA GLU A 160 5.21 15.41 -25.71
C GLU A 160 6.54 14.72 -25.36
N ARG A 161 6.47 13.52 -24.77
CA ARG A 161 7.67 12.72 -24.44
C ARG A 161 8.35 12.09 -25.68
N GLY A 162 7.80 12.30 -26.88
CA GLY A 162 8.55 12.15 -28.12
C GLY A 162 8.32 10.87 -28.93
N GLY A 163 7.09 10.35 -29.03
CA GLY A 163 6.78 9.47 -30.16
C GLY A 163 5.49 8.64 -30.10
N LYS A 164 5.03 8.23 -31.29
CA LYS A 164 4.09 7.11 -31.51
C LYS A 164 4.66 5.86 -30.86
N SER A 165 4.37 5.66 -29.60
CA SER A 165 4.97 4.61 -28.79
C SER A 165 3.95 3.51 -28.58
N THR A 166 4.39 2.27 -28.80
CA THR A 166 3.57 1.08 -28.63
C THR A 166 3.26 0.87 -27.15
N ASP A 167 2.24 0.05 -26.84
CA ASP A 167 1.93 -0.37 -25.46
C ASP A 167 3.18 -0.92 -24.75
N GLU A 168 4.11 -1.58 -25.45
CA GLU A 168 5.37 -2.08 -24.89
C GLU A 168 6.29 -0.96 -24.36
N VAL A 169 6.24 0.22 -24.96
CA VAL A 169 7.10 1.35 -24.61
C VAL A 169 6.44 2.23 -23.55
N LEU A 170 5.15 2.52 -23.70
CA LEU A 170 4.42 3.39 -22.77
C LEU A 170 3.91 2.63 -21.56
N ASN A 171 3.44 1.40 -21.73
CA ASN A 171 2.82 0.59 -20.68
C ASN A 171 3.40 -0.84 -20.68
N PRO A 172 4.72 -1.00 -20.44
CA PRO A 172 5.36 -2.31 -20.38
C PRO A 172 4.70 -3.26 -19.35
N VAL A 173 4.05 -2.72 -18.32
CA VAL A 173 3.24 -3.50 -17.36
C VAL A 173 2.07 -4.20 -18.06
N ARG A 174 1.31 -3.48 -18.89
CA ARG A 174 0.22 -4.06 -19.70
C ARG A 174 0.76 -5.06 -20.72
N ALA A 175 1.83 -4.71 -21.43
CA ALA A 175 2.43 -5.60 -22.43
C ALA A 175 2.85 -6.94 -21.80
N LYS A 176 3.46 -6.90 -20.61
CA LYS A 176 3.83 -8.09 -19.85
C LYS A 176 2.61 -8.93 -19.45
N LEU A 177 1.55 -8.28 -18.96
CA LEU A 177 0.31 -8.97 -18.61
C LEU A 177 -0.30 -9.70 -19.80
N LEU A 178 -0.36 -9.06 -20.97
CA LEU A 178 -0.88 -9.66 -22.20
C LEU A 178 -0.01 -10.85 -22.68
N GLU A 179 1.31 -10.73 -22.56
CA GLU A 179 2.25 -11.82 -22.87
C GLU A 179 1.98 -13.04 -21.97
N ASP A 180 1.85 -12.84 -20.66
CA ASP A 180 1.60 -13.93 -19.70
C ASP A 180 0.22 -14.58 -19.91
N ILE A 181 -0.80 -13.78 -20.26
CA ILE A 181 -2.12 -14.28 -20.66
C ILE A 181 -2.02 -15.11 -21.95
N SER A 182 -1.23 -14.69 -22.94
CA SER A 182 -1.04 -15.45 -24.19
C SER A 182 -0.36 -16.80 -23.92
N LYS A 183 0.74 -16.79 -23.15
CA LYS A 183 1.49 -18.01 -22.80
C LYS A 183 0.66 -19.00 -21.98
N SER A 184 -0.18 -18.52 -21.07
CA SER A 184 -1.07 -19.40 -20.29
C SER A 184 -2.17 -20.07 -21.13
N LYS A 185 -2.57 -19.47 -22.26
CA LYS A 185 -3.49 -20.08 -23.23
C LYS A 185 -2.82 -21.12 -24.13
N GLU A 186 -1.50 -21.03 -24.32
CA GLU A 186 -0.70 -21.93 -25.17
C GLU A 186 -0.12 -23.14 -24.40
N ALA A 187 -0.08 -23.11 -23.06
CA ALA A 187 0.37 -24.24 -22.26
C ALA A 187 -0.60 -25.44 -22.39
N PRO A 188 -0.12 -26.68 -22.67
CA PRO A 188 -0.99 -27.84 -22.76
C PRO A 188 -1.67 -28.07 -21.41
N ARG A 189 -3.01 -28.16 -21.43
CA ARG A 189 -3.83 -28.47 -20.24
C ARG A 189 -3.40 -29.81 -19.66
N HIS A 190 -2.52 -29.80 -18.66
CA HIS A 190 -2.41 -30.93 -17.75
C HIS A 190 -3.64 -30.93 -16.86
N GLU A 191 -4.39 -32.03 -16.96
CA GLU A 191 -5.61 -32.29 -16.21
C GLU A 191 -5.31 -32.20 -14.72
N VAL A 192 -5.76 -31.11 -14.09
CA VAL A 192 -5.70 -30.96 -12.63
C VAL A 192 -6.76 -31.90 -12.05
N VAL A 193 -6.32 -33.06 -11.56
CA VAL A 193 -7.15 -33.94 -10.74
C VAL A 193 -7.42 -33.20 -9.42
N ILE A 194 -8.61 -32.61 -9.30
CA ILE A 194 -9.08 -32.01 -8.05
C ILE A 194 -9.45 -33.16 -7.12
N LEU A 195 -8.59 -33.45 -6.14
CA LEU A 195 -8.97 -34.29 -5.01
C LEU A 195 -9.98 -33.52 -4.13
N PRO A 196 -11.11 -34.14 -3.73
CA PRO A 196 -12.06 -33.48 -2.86
C PRO A 196 -11.43 -33.16 -1.49
N PRO A 197 -11.87 -32.07 -0.84
CA PRO A 197 -11.34 -31.68 0.46
C PRO A 197 -11.57 -32.77 1.52
N PRO A 198 -10.66 -32.94 2.49
CA PRO A 198 -10.86 -33.86 3.60
C PRO A 198 -12.13 -33.46 4.36
N ARG A 199 -13.06 -34.41 4.50
CA ARG A 199 -14.28 -34.24 5.30
C ARG A 199 -13.88 -33.96 6.76
N VAL A 200 -14.04 -32.71 7.20
CA VAL A 200 -13.98 -32.36 8.62
C VAL A 200 -15.13 -33.07 9.31
N LYS A 201 -14.83 -34.07 10.14
CA LYS A 201 -15.82 -34.66 11.05
C LYS A 201 -16.08 -33.63 12.16
N THR A 202 -17.19 -32.92 12.05
CA THR A 202 -17.77 -32.14 13.14
C THR A 202 -18.04 -33.09 14.31
N ILE A 203 -17.29 -32.97 15.41
CA ILE A 203 -17.65 -33.61 16.68
C ILE A 203 -18.50 -32.59 17.44
N PHE A 204 -19.81 -32.84 17.46
CA PHE A 204 -20.70 -32.31 18.49
C PHE A 204 -20.41 -33.06 19.79
N SER A 205 -20.19 -32.33 20.89
CA SER A 205 -20.47 -32.83 22.23
C SER A 205 -21.16 -31.73 23.03
N LEU A 206 -22.48 -31.91 23.18
CA LEU A 206 -23.31 -31.27 24.19
C LEU A 206 -23.38 -32.25 25.36
N ALA A 207 -22.96 -31.83 26.56
CA ALA A 207 -23.68 -32.06 27.82
C ALA A 207 -22.85 -31.56 29.02
N SER A 208 -23.33 -30.46 29.60
CA SER A 208 -23.75 -30.34 31.00
C SER A 208 -22.94 -31.06 32.08
N CYS A 209 -22.44 -30.28 33.06
CA CYS A 209 -22.61 -30.60 34.49
C CYS A 209 -22.36 -29.37 35.40
N PHE A 210 -23.42 -28.98 36.11
CA PHE A 210 -23.48 -28.47 37.49
C PHE A 210 -23.06 -27.04 37.87
N ASN A 211 -24.10 -26.21 38.07
CA ASN A 211 -24.39 -25.41 39.27
C ASN A 211 -23.43 -25.57 40.47
N ALA A 212 -22.98 -24.45 41.07
CA ALA A 212 -23.50 -23.97 42.36
C ALA A 212 -22.76 -22.71 42.88
N CYS A 213 -23.54 -21.86 43.56
CA CYS A 213 -23.16 -20.87 44.60
C CYS A 213 -22.68 -19.45 44.19
N SER A 214 -23.66 -18.53 44.13
CA SER A 214 -23.63 -17.21 44.80
C SER A 214 -24.35 -17.34 46.16
N PRO A 215 -24.46 -16.30 47.03
CA PRO A 215 -23.62 -15.12 47.32
C PRO A 215 -23.44 -14.88 48.85
N HIS A 216 -22.54 -13.98 49.30
CA HIS A 216 -22.72 -13.28 50.60
C HIS A 216 -22.00 -11.92 50.69
N HIS A 217 -22.83 -10.88 50.88
CA HIS A 217 -22.70 -9.71 51.79
C HIS A 217 -21.81 -8.49 51.46
N ALA A 218 -22.47 -7.47 50.87
CA ALA A 218 -22.83 -6.15 51.44
C ALA A 218 -21.85 -5.34 52.34
N SER A 219 -21.60 -4.08 51.94
CA SER A 219 -21.62 -2.81 52.72
C SER A 219 -21.06 -1.67 51.82
N VAL A 220 -21.78 -0.65 51.29
CA VAL A 220 -22.35 0.61 51.87
C VAL A 220 -21.33 1.35 52.77
N ALA A 221 -20.85 2.60 52.61
CA ALA A 221 -21.36 3.86 52.07
C ALA A 221 -20.18 4.87 51.82
N PRO A 222 -20.45 6.12 51.35
CA PRO A 222 -19.47 7.05 50.74
C PRO A 222 -18.94 8.14 51.69
N PHE A 223 -17.84 8.83 51.29
CA PHE A 223 -17.46 10.12 51.90
C PHE A 223 -16.82 11.11 50.91
N VAL A 224 -17.61 12.17 50.66
CA VAL A 224 -17.40 13.59 50.32
C VAL A 224 -15.98 14.21 50.30
N GLY A 225 -15.77 15.10 49.31
CA GLY A 225 -15.01 16.38 49.45
C GLY A 225 -13.78 16.50 48.55
N ALA A 226 -13.79 17.32 47.48
CA ALA A 226 -13.48 18.76 47.43
C ALA A 226 -12.14 18.99 46.70
N THR A 227 -12.17 19.40 45.42
CA THR A 227 -11.87 20.75 44.89
C THR A 227 -10.38 21.14 44.82
N ASP A 228 -10.04 21.68 43.65
CA ASP A 228 -9.01 22.69 43.35
C ASP A 228 -7.57 22.29 42.96
N ASN A 229 -7.34 22.44 41.66
CA ASN A 229 -6.10 22.82 40.99
C ASN A 229 -5.84 24.32 41.28
N PRO A 230 -4.60 24.81 41.47
CA PRO A 230 -3.81 25.21 40.30
C PRO A 230 -2.28 24.99 40.40
N ARG A 231 -1.70 24.72 39.23
CA ARG A 231 -0.40 25.20 38.68
C ARG A 231 0.59 25.85 39.67
N HIS A 232 1.82 25.31 39.71
CA HIS A 232 3.02 26.16 39.69
C HIS A 232 4.19 25.44 39.00
N ASP A 233 4.81 26.20 38.10
CA ASP A 233 6.03 25.92 37.36
C ASP A 233 7.22 25.62 38.27
N LEU A 234 8.02 24.61 37.92
CA LEU A 234 9.41 24.52 38.36
C LEU A 234 10.30 24.10 37.19
N CYS A 235 11.13 25.07 36.79
CA CYS A 235 12.24 24.95 35.86
C CYS A 235 13.16 23.78 36.21
N TRP A 236 13.46 22.96 35.21
CA TRP A 236 14.58 22.03 35.24
C TRP A 236 15.84 22.73 34.75
N THR A 237 16.81 22.89 35.63
CA THR A 237 18.18 23.31 35.30
C THR A 237 18.92 22.16 34.63
N GLY A 238 19.39 22.39 33.41
CA GLY A 238 20.30 21.49 32.71
C GLY A 238 21.68 21.43 33.38
N HIS A 239 22.27 20.24 33.36
CA HIS A 239 23.72 20.04 33.46
C HIS A 239 24.17 19.37 32.17
N ARG A 240 25.00 20.09 31.41
CA ARG A 240 25.96 19.48 30.48
C ARG A 240 27.31 19.48 31.17
N ILE A 241 27.98 18.34 31.07
CA ILE A 241 29.44 18.25 31.07
C ILE A 241 29.84 18.20 29.59
#